data_AF-A0AAD5CX08-F1
#
_entry.id   AF-A0AAD5CX08-F1
#
_cell.length_a   1.000
_cell.length_b   1.000
_cell.length_c   1.000
_cell.angle_alpha   90.00
_cell.angle_beta   90.00
_cell.angle_gamma   90.00
#
_symmetry.space_group_name_H-M   'P 1'
#
loop_
_entity.id
_entity.type
_entity.pdbx_description
1 polymer ?
#
loop_
_entity_poly.entity_id
_entity_poly.type
_entity_poly.pdbx_seq_one_letter_code
_entity_poly.pdbx_strand_id
1 'polypeptide(L)'
;MMLGQEPRQTTSNLGHLNKPSIQALIHGLNRHYYSIAINYRKNKLEEKMLLNLHKKKWTDGLTLEPFDTHSKTNEQTVQMLSLAIKYNKAVQEEDELPPEKLAIANVGRQDAKKHLEEHVSNLMSSNIIQTLGTMLDTVVF
;
A
#
# COMPACT_ATOMS: atom_id res chain seq x y z
N MET A 1 -50.01 -13.77 -3.17
CA MET A 1 -48.73 -13.19 -3.63
C MET A 1 -47.61 -14.00 -3.01
N MET A 2 -46.78 -14.67 -3.83
CA MET A 2 -45.62 -15.42 -3.33
C MET A 2 -44.67 -14.47 -2.59
N LEU A 3 -44.57 -14.62 -1.26
CA LEU A 3 -43.71 -13.82 -0.42
C LEU A 3 -42.24 -14.24 -0.65
N GLY A 4 -41.40 -13.30 -1.06
CA GLY A 4 -39.93 -13.45 -0.96
C GLY A 4 -39.18 -13.78 -2.25
N GLN A 5 -39.86 -13.91 -3.39
CA GLN A 5 -39.18 -14.03 -4.69
C GLN A 5 -39.15 -12.67 -5.38
N GLU A 6 -37.98 -12.31 -5.90
CA GLU A 6 -37.80 -11.08 -6.65
C GLU A 6 -38.70 -11.06 -7.90
N PRO A 7 -39.57 -10.04 -8.09
CA PRO A 7 -40.60 -10.05 -9.14
C PRO A 7 -40.04 -9.83 -10.56
N ARG A 8 -38.74 -9.58 -10.71
CA ARG A 8 -38.10 -9.32 -12.00
C ARG A 8 -37.81 -10.61 -12.74
N GLN A 9 -38.15 -10.66 -14.03
CA GLN A 9 -37.79 -11.77 -14.89
C GLN A 9 -36.28 -11.74 -15.17
N THR A 10 -35.61 -12.84 -14.86
CA THR A 10 -34.18 -13.02 -15.12
C THR A 10 -33.99 -13.50 -16.55
N THR A 11 -33.61 -12.60 -17.45
CA THR A 11 -33.40 -12.91 -18.88
C THR A 11 -31.92 -13.03 -19.26
N SER A 12 -31.00 -12.70 -18.36
CA SER A 12 -29.55 -12.83 -18.56
C SER A 12 -28.87 -13.40 -17.31
N ASN A 13 -27.79 -14.15 -17.51
CA ASN A 13 -26.98 -14.78 -16.45
C ASN A 13 -25.83 -13.87 -15.94
N LEU A 14 -25.61 -12.70 -16.56
CA LEU A 14 -24.54 -11.77 -16.17
C LEU A 14 -24.92 -10.84 -14.99
N GLY A 15 -26.22 -10.65 -14.71
CA GLY A 15 -26.72 -9.59 -13.82
C GLY A 15 -26.85 -9.94 -12.32
N HIS A 16 -26.65 -11.20 -11.93
CA HIS A 16 -27.00 -11.72 -10.59
C HIS A 16 -25.83 -11.85 -9.62
N LEU A 17 -24.68 -11.24 -9.92
CA LEU A 17 -23.43 -11.58 -9.24
C LEU A 17 -23.17 -10.88 -7.89
N ASN A 18 -23.89 -9.82 -7.54
CA ASN A 18 -23.60 -9.08 -6.30
C ASN A 18 -24.47 -9.59 -5.15
N LYS A 19 -23.86 -10.31 -4.21
CA LYS A 19 -24.52 -10.71 -2.96
C LYS A 19 -24.98 -9.46 -2.21
N PRO A 20 -26.28 -9.33 -1.89
CA PRO A 20 -26.78 -8.15 -1.18
C PRO A 20 -26.24 -8.09 0.25
N SER A 21 -26.00 -6.87 0.75
CA SER A 21 -25.68 -6.64 2.16
C SER A 21 -26.89 -6.94 3.05
N ILE A 22 -26.64 -7.48 4.25
CA ILE A 22 -27.68 -7.78 5.25
C ILE A 22 -28.48 -6.53 5.61
N GLN A 23 -27.82 -5.37 5.72
CA GLN A 23 -28.48 -4.11 6.01
C GLN A 23 -29.49 -3.73 4.91
N ALA A 24 -29.13 -3.88 3.64
CA ALA A 24 -30.02 -3.58 2.52
C ALA A 24 -31.26 -4.51 2.51
N LEU A 25 -31.08 -5.79 2.86
CA LEU A 25 -32.19 -6.74 3.02
C LEU A 25 -33.14 -6.33 4.15
N ILE A 26 -32.61 -5.94 5.31
CA ILE A 26 -33.41 -5.46 6.47
C ILE A 26 -34.22 -4.22 6.06
N HIS A 27 -33.61 -3.31 5.30
CA HIS A 27 -34.26 -2.10 4.82
C HIS A 27 -35.18 -2.31 3.60
N GLY A 28 -35.40 -3.55 3.15
CA GLY A 28 -36.45 -3.86 2.17
C GLY A 28 -35.98 -4.08 0.73
N LEU A 29 -34.69 -4.35 0.50
CA LEU A 29 -34.23 -4.88 -0.80
C LEU A 29 -34.94 -6.21 -1.11
N ASN A 30 -35.39 -6.39 -2.35
CA ASN A 30 -36.24 -7.50 -2.84
C ASN A 30 -37.67 -7.53 -2.27
N ARG A 31 -38.11 -6.46 -1.58
CA ARG A 31 -39.50 -6.27 -1.11
C ARG A 31 -40.08 -4.94 -1.57
N HIS A 32 -39.41 -3.84 -1.22
CA HIS A 32 -39.84 -2.47 -1.50
C HIS A 32 -39.07 -1.84 -2.67
N TYR A 33 -37.80 -2.24 -2.87
CA TYR A 33 -36.97 -1.80 -3.98
C TYR A 33 -36.01 -2.91 -4.42
N TYR A 34 -35.34 -2.70 -5.54
CA TYR A 34 -34.43 -3.67 -6.15
C TYR A 34 -33.07 -3.04 -6.47
N SER A 35 -32.04 -3.88 -6.58
CA SER A 35 -30.69 -3.44 -6.97
C SER A 35 -30.53 -3.48 -8.48
N ILE A 36 -29.80 -2.51 -9.06
CA ILE A 36 -29.50 -2.47 -10.50
C ILE A 36 -27.99 -2.58 -10.67
N ALA A 37 -27.55 -3.47 -11.56
CA ALA A 37 -26.15 -3.52 -11.95
C ALA A 37 -25.80 -2.30 -12.81
N ILE A 38 -24.88 -1.47 -12.33
CA ILE A 38 -24.37 -0.30 -13.05
C ILE A 38 -23.01 -0.66 -13.62
N ASN A 39 -22.80 -0.33 -14.89
CA ASN A 39 -21.49 -0.45 -15.53
C ASN A 39 -21.06 0.91 -16.11
N TYR A 40 -19.75 1.11 -16.23
CA TYR A 40 -19.17 2.34 -16.76
C TYR A 40 -18.64 2.10 -18.17
N ARG A 41 -18.96 3.03 -19.07
CA ARG A 41 -18.32 3.08 -20.39
C ARG A 41 -16.96 3.76 -20.23
N LYS A 42 -15.89 3.05 -20.57
CA LYS A 42 -14.53 3.60 -20.53
C LYS A 42 -14.08 3.94 -21.94
N ASN A 43 -13.81 5.21 -22.21
CA ASN A 43 -13.20 5.63 -23.47
C ASN A 43 -11.66 5.58 -23.36
N LYS A 44 -10.97 5.15 -24.42
CA LYS A 44 -9.51 5.12 -24.46
C LYS A 44 -8.89 6.50 -24.24
N LEU A 45 -9.55 7.57 -24.71
CA LEU A 45 -9.07 8.94 -24.53
C LEU A 45 -9.16 9.38 -23.05
N GLU A 46 -10.31 9.15 -22.42
CA GLU A 46 -10.55 9.46 -21.00
C GLU A 46 -9.62 8.66 -20.10
N GLU A 47 -9.43 7.38 -20.40
CA GLU A 47 -8.50 6.51 -19.67
C GLU A 47 -7.07 7.05 -19.74
N LYS A 48 -6.58 7.40 -20.94
CA LYS A 48 -5.24 8.00 -21.09
C LYS A 48 -5.13 9.34 -20.36
N MET A 49 -6.15 10.18 -20.43
CA MET A 49 -6.19 11.47 -19.75
C MET A 49 -6.13 11.30 -18.22
N LEU A 50 -6.98 10.43 -17.66
CA LEU A 50 -7.04 10.18 -16.22
C LEU A 50 -5.77 9.49 -15.70
N LEU A 51 -5.19 8.58 -16.49
CA LEU A 51 -3.94 7.92 -16.15
C LEU A 51 -2.76 8.91 -16.11
N ASN A 52 -2.83 10.01 -16.86
CA ASN A 52 -1.82 11.06 -16.82
C ASN A 52 -1.96 12.02 -15.62
N LEU A 53 -3.09 12.05 -14.92
CA LEU A 53 -3.35 13.05 -13.86
C LEU A 53 -2.44 12.89 -12.62
N HIS A 54 -2.04 11.67 -12.30
CA HIS A 54 -1.22 11.36 -11.11
C HIS A 54 0.23 11.00 -11.45
N LYS A 55 0.65 11.16 -12.71
CA LYS A 55 2.04 10.87 -13.08
C LYS A 55 2.95 11.91 -12.44
N LYS A 56 3.89 11.43 -11.61
CA LYS A 56 5.04 12.23 -11.19
C LYS A 56 5.74 12.75 -12.43
N LYS A 57 6.23 13.99 -12.41
CA LYS A 57 6.96 14.53 -13.56
C LYS A 57 8.25 13.72 -13.65
N TRP A 58 8.62 13.30 -14.85
CA TRP A 58 9.87 12.57 -15.05
C TRP A 58 11.09 13.38 -14.61
N THR A 59 10.98 14.72 -14.66
CA THR A 59 11.99 15.66 -14.16
C THR A 59 12.18 15.62 -12.65
N ASP A 60 11.17 15.18 -11.88
CA ASP A 60 11.28 15.09 -10.41
C ASP A 60 12.35 14.05 -10.00
N GLY A 61 12.68 13.10 -10.88
CA GLY A 61 13.77 12.14 -10.66
C GLY A 61 15.16 12.66 -11.06
N LEU A 62 15.24 13.82 -11.72
CA LEU A 62 16.48 14.49 -12.12
C LEU A 62 16.82 15.68 -11.20
N THR A 63 15.88 16.12 -10.38
CA THR A 63 16.15 17.15 -9.37
C THR A 63 16.93 16.55 -8.21
N LEU A 64 18.12 17.09 -7.96
CA LEU A 64 18.93 16.74 -6.80
C LEU A 64 18.42 17.47 -5.56
N GLU A 65 18.31 16.74 -4.45
CA GLU A 65 18.06 17.38 -3.16
C GLU A 65 19.33 18.12 -2.70
N PRO A 66 19.20 19.22 -1.94
CA PRO A 66 20.35 19.87 -1.33
C PRO A 66 21.18 18.89 -0.48
N PHE A 67 22.49 18.88 -0.68
CA PHE A 67 23.38 17.93 0.01
C PHE A 67 23.30 18.06 1.53
N ASP A 68 23.13 19.26 2.07
CA ASP A 68 23.00 19.49 3.51
C ASP A 68 21.74 18.83 4.09
N THR A 69 20.60 18.91 3.39
CA THR A 69 19.36 18.28 3.84
C THR A 69 19.43 16.77 3.69
N HIS A 70 19.99 16.30 2.58
CA HIS A 70 20.17 14.88 2.33
C HIS A 70 21.12 14.23 3.35
N SER A 71 22.23 14.89 3.69
CA SER A 71 23.16 14.44 4.73
C SER A 71 22.48 14.36 6.10
N LYS A 72 21.70 15.37 6.49
CA LYS A 72 20.93 15.35 7.74
C LYS A 72 19.92 14.20 7.79
N THR A 73 19.21 13.96 6.70
CA THR A 73 18.27 12.83 6.60
C THR A 73 18.99 11.49 6.73
N ASN A 74 20.16 11.36 6.13
CA ASN A 74 20.99 10.16 6.25
C ASN A 74 21.46 9.95 7.69
N GLU A 75 21.96 10.98 8.37
CA GLU A 75 22.36 10.91 9.77
C GLU A 75 21.20 10.49 10.68
N GLN A 76 20.01 11.07 10.49
CA GLN A 76 18.81 10.70 11.23
C GLN A 76 18.42 9.25 10.97
N THR A 77 18.46 8.82 9.71
CA THR A 77 18.09 7.46 9.31
C THR A 77 19.08 6.43 9.85
N VAL A 78 20.37 6.79 9.98
CA VAL A 78 21.43 5.93 10.55
C VAL A 78 21.33 5.79 12.08
N GLN A 79 20.43 6.51 12.77
CA GLN A 79 20.08 6.24 14.18
C GLN A 79 19.41 4.86 14.42
N MET A 80 19.48 3.96 13.42
CA MET A 80 19.23 2.51 13.50
C MET A 80 20.01 1.78 14.59
N LEU A 81 21.06 2.36 15.19
CA LEU A 81 21.85 1.69 16.23
C LEU A 81 20.97 1.17 17.39
N SER A 82 19.94 1.93 17.76
CA SER A 82 18.96 1.49 18.76
C SER A 82 18.14 0.27 18.32
N LEU A 83 17.78 0.18 17.02
CA LEU A 83 17.08 -0.94 16.44
C LEU A 83 18.01 -2.17 16.29
N ALA A 84 19.28 -1.97 15.95
CA ALA A 84 20.27 -3.04 15.88
C ALA A 84 20.51 -3.70 17.25
N ILE A 85 20.60 -2.90 18.33
CA ILE A 85 20.68 -3.43 19.70
C ILE A 85 19.41 -4.21 20.07
N LYS A 86 18.23 -3.69 19.74
CA LYS A 86 16.95 -4.39 19.96
C LYS A 86 16.87 -5.70 19.17
N TYR A 87 17.32 -5.70 17.91
CA TYR A 87 17.35 -6.89 17.08
C TYR A 87 18.28 -7.95 17.65
N ASN A 88 19.48 -7.57 18.11
CA ASN A 88 20.40 -8.50 18.75
C ASN A 88 19.78 -9.13 20.02
N LYS A 89 19.11 -8.34 20.85
CA LYS A 89 18.35 -8.88 22.01
C LYS A 89 17.22 -9.82 21.59
N ALA A 90 16.46 -9.46 20.56
CA ALA A 90 15.37 -10.30 20.06
C ALA A 90 15.88 -11.66 19.54
N VAL A 91 17.05 -11.68 18.87
CA VAL A 91 17.69 -12.92 18.43
C VAL A 91 18.15 -13.78 19.61
N GLN A 92 18.68 -13.17 20.67
CA GLN A 92 19.03 -13.90 21.89
C GLN A 92 17.81 -14.50 22.60
N GLU A 93 16.69 -13.76 22.62
CA GLU A 93 15.41 -14.25 23.18
C GLU A 93 14.77 -15.36 22.31
N GLU A 94 15.08 -15.38 21.01
CA GLU A 94 14.58 -16.39 20.07
C GLU A 94 15.18 -17.78 20.33
N ASP A 95 16.43 -17.87 20.81
CA ASP A 95 17.08 -19.12 21.19
C ASP A 95 16.47 -19.75 22.47
N GLU A 96 15.84 -18.95 23.34
CA GLU A 96 15.32 -19.41 24.63
C GLU A 96 13.85 -19.90 24.56
N LEU A 97 13.07 -19.45 23.57
CA LEU A 97 11.61 -19.60 23.55
C LEU A 97 11.10 -20.28 22.26
N PRO A 98 10.04 -21.12 22.34
CA PRO A 98 9.45 -21.71 21.15
C PRO A 98 8.67 -20.68 20.31
N PRO A 99 8.60 -20.87 18.98
CA PRO A 99 8.10 -19.87 18.02
C PRO A 99 6.63 -19.46 18.24
N GLU A 100 5.78 -20.38 18.73
CA GLU A 100 4.37 -20.08 19.01
C GLU A 100 4.19 -19.07 20.17
N LYS A 101 5.05 -19.16 21.19
CA LYS A 101 5.03 -18.22 22.32
C LYS A 101 5.64 -16.88 21.96
N LEU A 102 6.67 -16.89 21.11
CA LEU A 102 7.27 -15.67 20.56
C LEU A 102 6.30 -14.87 19.70
N ALA A 103 5.50 -15.55 18.86
CA ALA A 103 4.49 -14.88 18.05
C ALA A 103 3.48 -14.10 18.90
N ILE A 104 3.10 -14.62 20.08
CA ILE A 104 2.21 -13.93 21.02
C ILE A 104 2.96 -12.83 21.79
N ALA A 105 4.19 -13.10 22.23
CA ALA A 105 5.01 -12.14 23.00
C ALA A 105 5.44 -10.91 22.19
N ASN A 106 5.59 -11.07 20.87
CA ASN A 106 5.99 -10.00 19.96
C ASN A 106 4.81 -9.10 19.56
N VAL A 107 3.57 -9.49 19.84
CA VAL A 107 2.38 -8.66 19.54
C VAL A 107 2.40 -7.42 20.43
N GLY A 108 2.37 -6.23 19.80
CA GLY A 108 2.40 -4.94 20.48
C GLY A 108 3.81 -4.40 20.75
N ARG A 109 4.86 -5.17 20.45
CA ARG A 109 6.25 -4.69 20.44
C ARG A 109 6.67 -4.26 19.05
N GLN A 110 7.62 -3.33 19.00
CA GLN A 110 8.21 -2.86 17.75
C GLN A 110 9.09 -3.98 17.16
N ASP A 111 8.77 -4.44 15.95
CA ASP A 111 9.58 -5.42 15.22
C ASP A 111 10.85 -4.74 14.68
N ALA A 112 11.97 -4.98 15.36
CA ALA A 112 13.26 -4.38 15.03
C ALA A 112 13.78 -4.83 13.66
N LYS A 113 13.51 -6.07 13.24
CA LYS A 113 13.96 -6.60 11.95
C LYS A 113 13.25 -5.87 10.81
N LYS A 114 11.92 -5.81 10.87
CA LYS A 114 11.11 -5.18 9.83
C LYS A 114 11.45 -3.70 9.65
N HIS A 115 11.69 -2.97 10.73
CA HIS A 115 12.07 -1.56 10.63
C HIS A 115 13.51 -1.35 10.17
N LEU A 116 14.45 -2.23 10.52
CA LEU A 116 15.80 -2.18 9.95
C LEU A 116 15.74 -2.34 8.43
N GLU A 117 14.99 -3.33 7.94
CA GLU A 117 14.80 -3.56 6.50
C GLU A 117 14.16 -2.34 5.81
N GLU A 118 13.12 -1.76 6.41
CA GLU A 118 12.44 -0.56 5.89
C GLU A 118 13.39 0.65 5.79
N HIS A 119 14.11 0.95 6.88
CA HIS A 119 15.02 2.08 6.90
C HIS A 119 16.21 1.88 5.94
N VAL A 120 16.73 0.66 5.82
CA VAL A 120 17.84 0.34 4.89
C VAL A 120 17.36 0.48 3.45
N SER A 121 16.16 0.00 3.12
CA SER A 121 15.57 0.17 1.78
C SER A 121 15.42 1.63 1.39
N ASN A 122 14.93 2.47 2.31
CA ASN A 122 14.79 3.91 2.09
C ASN A 122 16.15 4.61 1.93
N LEU A 123 17.12 4.30 2.79
CA LEU A 123 18.46 4.88 2.74
C LEU A 123 19.19 4.52 1.45
N MET A 124 19.13 3.25 1.04
CA MET A 124 19.72 2.81 -0.23
C MET A 124 19.05 3.50 -1.41
N SER A 125 17.72 3.53 -1.46
CA SER A 125 16.98 4.15 -2.57
C SER A 125 17.33 5.64 -2.70
N SER A 126 17.34 6.36 -1.59
CA SER A 126 17.67 7.80 -1.56
C SER A 126 19.11 8.07 -2.03
N ASN A 127 20.08 7.33 -1.51
CA ASN A 127 21.49 7.52 -1.84
C ASN A 127 21.82 7.11 -3.28
N ILE A 128 21.21 6.03 -3.78
CA ILE A 128 21.40 5.59 -5.17
C ILE A 128 20.85 6.63 -6.14
N ILE A 129 19.65 7.19 -5.86
CA ILE A 129 19.05 8.21 -6.72
C ILE A 129 19.91 9.49 -6.69
N GLN A 130 20.34 9.94 -5.52
CA GLN A 130 21.18 11.14 -5.39
C GLN A 130 22.52 10.97 -6.11
N THR A 131 23.20 9.84 -5.94
CA THR A 131 24.49 9.57 -6.62
C THR A 131 24.35 9.39 -8.12
N LEU A 132 23.29 8.72 -8.59
CA LEU A 132 23.02 8.60 -10.02
C LEU A 132 22.67 9.96 -10.64
N GLY A 133 21.86 10.76 -9.93
CA GLY A 133 21.49 12.10 -10.36
C GLY A 133 22.73 13.00 -10.51
N THR A 134 23.67 12.97 -9.57
CA THR A 134 24.90 13.77 -9.66
C THR A 134 25.78 13.31 -10.81
N MET A 135 25.94 12.01 -11.01
CA MET A 135 26.71 11.47 -12.14
C MET A 135 26.09 11.79 -13.51
N LEU A 136 24.75 11.82 -13.59
CA LEU A 136 24.06 12.20 -14.82
C LEU A 136 24.21 13.70 -15.10
N ASP A 137 24.09 14.53 -14.07
CA ASP A 137 24.20 15.98 -14.18
C ASP A 137 25.57 16.40 -14.75
N THR A 138 26.66 15.76 -14.32
CA THR A 138 28.01 16.06 -14.81
C THR A 138 28.31 15.64 -16.25
N VAL A 139 27.52 14.74 -16.84
CA VAL A 139 27.72 14.24 -18.20
C VAL A 139 26.76 14.89 -19.19
N VAL A 140 25.53 15.16 -18.76
CA VAL A 140 24.45 15.66 -19.62
C VAL A 140 24.42 17.18 -19.70
N PHE A 141 24.81 17.89 -18.63
CA PHE A 141 24.78 19.35 -18.54
C PHE A 141 26.20 19.93 -18.35
#